data_AF-A0A2E9UBS3-F1
#
_entry.id   AF-A0A2E9UBS3-F1
#
_cell.length_a   1.000
_cell.length_b   1.000
_cell.length_c   1.000
_cell.angle_alpha   90.00
_cell.angle_beta   90.00
_cell.angle_gamma   90.00
#
_symmetry.space_group_name_H-M   'P 1'
#
loop_
_entity.id
_entity.type
_entity.pdbx_description
1 polymer ?
#
loop_
_entity_poly.entity_id
_entity_poly.type
_entity_poly.pdbx_seq_one_letter_code
_entity_poly.pdbx_strand_id
1 'polypeptide(L)'
;MSKKITIGVFVTSHGFGHGTRICAVLNEIITSISCEFIIVSFLPEWFFRQNLPKKTNFVHIKYQADVGLVQNDPFHHSLTKTQKELDKFLSFEQDSTFKEVVTSIEKCEAIISDISPLGIHIGRQVGIPT
;
A
#
# COMPACT_ATOMS: atom_id res chain seq x y z
N MET A 1 5.47 26.57 -12.48
CA MET A 1 5.83 25.51 -11.51
C MET A 1 5.38 24.19 -12.12
N SER A 2 6.25 23.19 -12.24
CA SER A 2 5.87 21.86 -12.75
C SER A 2 4.83 21.23 -11.82
N LYS A 3 3.83 20.55 -12.40
CA LYS A 3 2.83 19.81 -11.63
C LYS A 3 3.53 18.75 -10.78
N LYS A 4 3.27 18.74 -9.48
CA LYS A 4 3.78 17.71 -8.57
C LYS A 4 2.92 16.45 -8.73
N ILE A 5 3.55 15.31 -8.99
CA ILE A 5 2.88 14.03 -9.21
C ILE A 5 2.60 13.37 -7.85
N THR A 6 1.42 12.80 -7.64
CA THR A 6 1.08 12.02 -6.46
C THR A 6 0.95 10.55 -6.83
N ILE A 7 1.69 9.69 -6.15
CA ILE A 7 1.71 8.24 -6.40
C ILE A 7 1.10 7.52 -5.19
N GLY A 8 0.08 6.70 -5.43
CA GLY A 8 -0.47 5.79 -4.42
C GLY A 8 0.45 4.59 -4.24
N VAL A 9 0.74 4.19 -3.01
CA VAL A 9 1.67 3.09 -2.73
C VAL A 9 1.03 2.13 -1.73
N PHE A 10 0.63 0.96 -2.19
CA PHE A 10 0.04 -0.08 -1.35
C PHE A 10 1.10 -1.09 -0.95
N VAL A 11 1.34 -1.24 0.35
CA VAL A 11 2.43 -2.07 0.86
C VAL A 11 1.88 -3.11 1.82
N THR A 12 2.10 -4.39 1.53
CA THR A 12 1.81 -5.48 2.46
C THR A 12 2.54 -5.28 3.79
N SER A 13 1.86 -5.61 4.88
CA SER A 13 2.42 -5.51 6.24
C SER A 13 2.96 -6.83 6.77
N HIS A 14 3.01 -7.89 5.97
CA HIS A 14 3.43 -9.24 6.38
C HIS A 14 4.96 -9.41 6.44
N GLY A 15 5.65 -8.37 6.94
CA GLY A 15 7.09 -8.33 7.16
C GLY A 15 7.70 -6.99 6.73
N PHE A 16 8.67 -6.48 7.49
CA PHE A 16 9.35 -5.24 7.17
C PHE A 16 10.16 -5.29 5.86
N GLY A 17 10.52 -6.49 5.39
CA GLY A 17 11.27 -6.67 4.14
C GLY A 17 10.55 -6.11 2.91
N HIS A 18 9.22 -6.23 2.86
CA HIS A 18 8.38 -5.64 1.83
C HIS A 18 8.46 -4.11 1.85
N GLY A 19 8.22 -3.53 3.03
CA GLY A 19 8.37 -2.10 3.27
C GLY A 19 9.75 -1.56 2.90
N THR A 20 10.84 -2.26 3.24
CA THR A 20 12.21 -1.80 2.94
C THR A 20 12.48 -1.79 1.44
N ARG A 21 12.03 -2.82 0.70
CA ARG A 21 12.17 -2.87 -0.77
C ARG A 21 11.38 -1.75 -1.43
N ILE A 22 10.16 -1.49 -0.97
CA ILE A 22 9.37 -0.38 -1.48
C ILE A 22 10.03 0.97 -1.18
N CYS A 23 10.53 1.19 0.04
CA CYS A 23 11.28 2.41 0.35
C CYS A 23 12.47 2.62 -0.60
N ALA A 24 13.19 1.56 -0.98
CA ALA A 24 14.27 1.66 -1.95
C ALA A 24 13.78 2.12 -3.35
N VAL A 25 12.64 1.59 -3.81
CA VAL A 25 12.01 2.03 -5.07
C VAL A 25 11.57 3.50 -4.98
N LEU A 26 10.89 3.89 -3.90
CA LEU A 26 10.42 5.27 -3.71
C LEU A 26 11.59 6.25 -3.65
N ASN A 27 12.71 5.85 -3.04
CA ASN A 27 13.93 6.64 -2.96
C ASN A 27 14.53 6.92 -4.34
N GLU A 28 14.44 5.99 -5.28
CA GLU A 28 14.92 6.22 -6.66
C GLU A 28 13.90 7.04 -7.47
N ILE A 29 12.61 6.91 -7.21
CA ILE A 29 11.61 7.71 -7.93
C ILE A 29 11.79 9.21 -7.63
N ILE A 30 12.03 9.57 -6.36
CA ILE A 30 12.19 10.98 -5.96
C ILE A 30 13.49 11.64 -6.47
N THR A 31 14.49 10.86 -6.89
CA THR A 31 15.69 11.43 -7.55
C THR A 31 15.40 11.79 -9.01
N SER A 32 14.45 11.10 -9.63
CA SER A 32 14.13 11.21 -11.05
C SER A 32 12.99 12.19 -11.34
N ILE A 33 11.98 12.26 -10.48
CA ILE A 33 10.80 13.12 -10.66
C ILE A 33 10.37 13.81 -9.36
N SER A 34 9.73 14.97 -9.48
CA SER A 34 9.13 15.68 -8.33
C SER A 34 7.77 15.08 -8.01
N CYS A 35 7.69 14.26 -6.96
CA CYS A 35 6.47 13.59 -6.55
C CYS A 35 6.22 13.60 -5.03
N GLU A 36 5.02 13.16 -4.64
CA GLU A 36 4.62 12.84 -3.26
C GLU A 36 3.95 11.47 -3.23
N PHE A 37 3.88 10.87 -2.04
CA PHE A 37 3.31 9.53 -1.87
C PHE A 37 2.08 9.53 -0.98
N ILE A 38 1.11 8.68 -1.30
CA ILE A 38 0.06 8.26 -0.37
C ILE A 38 0.32 6.78 -0.09
N ILE A 39 0.88 6.50 1.08
CA ILE A 39 1.27 5.14 1.48
C ILE A 39 0.12 4.50 2.24
N VAL A 40 -0.41 3.40 1.72
CA VAL A 40 -1.49 2.61 2.31
C VAL A 40 -0.91 1.31 2.84
N SER A 41 -0.80 1.18 4.16
CA SER A 41 -0.21 -0.01 4.80
C SER A 41 -0.49 -0.06 6.30
N PHE A 42 -0.53 -1.27 6.86
CA PHE A 42 -0.47 -1.47 8.31
C PHE A 42 0.94 -1.39 8.91
N LEU A 43 1.99 -1.29 8.09
CA LEU A 43 3.31 -0.94 8.61
C LEU A 43 3.23 0.42 9.33
N PRO A 44 3.96 0.59 10.44
CA PRO A 44 3.85 1.81 11.23
C PRO A 44 4.48 3.00 10.52
N GLU A 45 3.90 4.20 10.67
CA GLU A 45 4.38 5.41 10.00
C GLU A 45 5.87 5.71 10.26
N TRP A 46 6.33 5.46 11.50
CA TRP A 46 7.72 5.66 11.89
C TRP A 46 8.69 4.87 11.01
N PHE A 47 8.26 3.71 10.50
CA PHE A 47 9.08 2.87 9.63
C PHE A 47 9.39 3.60 8.33
N PHE A 48 8.38 4.19 7.67
CA PHE A 48 8.57 4.96 6.45
C PHE A 48 9.41 6.22 6.71
N ARG A 49 9.16 6.93 7.83
CA ARG A 49 9.94 8.11 8.21
C ARG A 49 11.43 7.82 8.42
N GLN A 50 11.77 6.61 8.87
CA GLN A 50 13.16 6.20 9.08
C GLN A 50 13.86 5.70 7.81
N ASN A 51 13.09 5.15 6.85
CA ASN A 51 13.65 4.50 5.65
C ASN A 51 13.59 5.39 4.39
N LEU A 52 12.77 6.44 4.37
CA LEU A 52 12.72 7.44 3.31
C LEU A 52 13.55 8.68 3.69
N PRO A 53 14.13 9.41 2.72
CA PRO A 53 14.81 10.67 2.99
C PRO A 53 13.92 11.64 3.76
N LYS A 54 14.51 12.40 4.69
CA LYS A 54 13.78 13.31 5.60
C LYS A 54 12.89 14.35 4.89
N LYS A 55 13.22 14.70 3.65
CA LYS A 55 12.47 15.67 2.82
C LYS A 55 11.34 15.05 2.02
N THR A 56 11.15 13.73 2.10
CA THR A 56 10.11 13.01 1.37
C THR A 56 8.75 13.35 1.97
N ASN A 57 7.87 13.94 1.16
CA ASN A 57 6.50 14.21 1.55
C ASN A 57 5.65 12.97 1.27
N PHE A 58 4.99 12.47 2.31
CA PHE A 58 4.00 11.41 2.17
C PHE A 58 2.87 11.55 3.19
N VAL A 59 1.72 11.02 2.83
CA VAL A 59 0.60 10.74 3.75
C VAL A 59 0.58 9.24 4.02
N HIS A 60 0.43 8.84 5.28
CA HIS A 60 0.29 7.43 5.65
C HIS A 60 -1.16 7.15 6.03
N ILE A 61 -1.78 6.20 5.32
CA ILE A 61 -3.11 5.69 5.60
C ILE A 61 -2.95 4.29 6.16
N LYS A 62 -3.27 4.13 7.45
CA LYS A 62 -3.19 2.84 8.13
C LYS A 62 -4.37 1.97 7.71
N TYR A 63 -4.17 1.12 6.70
CA TYR A 63 -5.22 0.27 6.12
C TYR A 63 -4.67 -1.07 5.67
N GLN A 64 -5.53 -2.08 5.59
CA GLN A 64 -5.14 -3.43 5.17
C GLN A 64 -4.86 -3.45 3.67
N ALA A 65 -3.61 -3.74 3.29
CA ALA A 65 -3.24 -3.90 1.88
C ALA A 65 -3.15 -5.37 1.45
N ASP A 66 -3.07 -6.31 2.40
CA ASP A 66 -2.90 -7.74 2.18
C ASP A 66 -3.25 -8.55 3.45
N VAL A 67 -3.61 -9.82 3.29
CA VAL A 67 -3.87 -10.79 4.38
C VAL A 67 -2.70 -11.74 4.65
N GLY A 68 -1.75 -11.85 3.71
CA GLY A 68 -0.60 -12.72 3.85
C GLY A 68 -1.00 -14.19 4.02
N LEU A 69 -0.17 -14.96 4.73
CA LEU A 69 -0.47 -16.34 5.11
C LEU A 69 -0.76 -16.42 6.61
N VAL A 70 -1.93 -16.93 6.97
CA VAL A 70 -2.28 -17.14 8.38
C VAL A 70 -1.41 -18.26 8.95
N GLN A 71 -0.56 -17.92 9.91
CA GLN A 71 0.32 -18.85 10.61
C GLN A 71 -0.37 -19.45 11.84
N ASN A 72 -0.24 -20.76 12.03
CA ASN A 72 -0.56 -21.40 13.31
C ASN A 72 0.64 -21.35 14.26
N ASP A 73 1.84 -21.45 13.68
CA ASP A 73 3.14 -21.34 14.35
C ASP A 73 4.20 -20.85 13.33
N PRO A 74 5.46 -20.60 13.73
CA PRO A 74 6.48 -20.04 12.84
C PRO A 74 6.78 -20.84 11.56
N PHE A 75 6.47 -22.14 11.54
CA PHE A 75 6.80 -23.04 10.43
C PHE A 75 5.57 -23.60 9.70
N HIS A 76 4.37 -23.45 10.26
CA HIS A 76 3.14 -23.99 9.67
C HIS A 76 2.09 -22.93 9.39
N HIS A 77 1.69 -22.85 8.12
CA HIS A 77 0.59 -22.03 7.64
C HIS A 77 -0.72 -22.82 7.61
N SER A 78 -1.83 -22.14 7.86
CA SER A 78 -3.17 -22.68 7.66
C SER A 78 -3.77 -22.14 6.37
N LEU A 79 -3.80 -22.98 5.34
CA LEU A 79 -4.44 -22.60 4.07
C LEU A 79 -5.94 -22.34 4.23
N THR A 80 -6.63 -23.14 5.04
CA THR A 80 -8.07 -22.95 5.32
C THR A 80 -8.36 -21.61 6.00
N LYS A 81 -7.55 -21.19 6.98
CA LYS A 81 -7.73 -19.88 7.61
C LYS A 81 -7.34 -18.76 6.65
N THR A 82 -6.25 -18.94 5.90
CA THR A 82 -5.80 -17.97 4.89
C THR A 82 -6.87 -17.72 3.84
N GLN A 83 -7.50 -18.78 3.31
CA GLN A 83 -8.60 -18.65 2.36
C GLN A 83 -9.77 -17.85 2.95
N LYS A 84 -10.18 -18.15 4.19
CA LYS A 84 -11.25 -17.40 4.86
C LYS A 84 -10.94 -15.92 5.05
N GLU A 85 -9.71 -15.58 5.44
CA GLU A 85 -9.31 -14.18 5.59
C GLU A 85 -9.17 -13.49 4.23
N LEU A 86 -8.69 -14.21 3.20
CA LEU A 86 -8.63 -13.71 1.84
C LEU A 86 -10.03 -13.41 1.29
N ASP A 87 -11.00 -14.31 1.46
CA ASP A 87 -12.38 -14.12 1.00
C ASP A 87 -13.04 -12.88 1.65
N LYS A 88 -12.80 -12.68 2.95
CA LYS A 88 -13.25 -11.47 3.66
C LYS A 88 -12.55 -10.22 3.13
N PHE A 89 -11.23 -10.28 2.98
CA PHE A 89 -10.43 -9.14 2.53
C PHE A 89 -10.80 -8.71 1.11
N LEU A 90 -11.01 -9.65 0.19
CA LEU A 90 -11.42 -9.36 -1.18
C LEU A 90 -12.84 -8.78 -1.29
N SER A 91 -13.62 -8.80 -0.21
CA SER A 91 -14.91 -8.09 -0.10
C SER A 91 -14.69 -6.64 0.35
N PHE A 92 -13.79 -5.91 -0.33
CA PHE A 92 -13.26 -4.61 0.08
C PHE A 92 -14.35 -3.59 0.43
N GLU A 93 -15.41 -3.54 -0.38
CA GLU A 93 -16.48 -2.54 -0.30
C GLU A 93 -17.38 -2.71 0.94
N GLN A 94 -17.25 -3.82 1.68
CA GLN A 94 -17.95 -4.03 2.95
C GLN A 94 -17.30 -3.28 4.11
N ASP A 95 -16.04 -2.86 3.99
CA ASP A 95 -15.38 -2.01 4.98
C ASP A 95 -15.90 -0.57 4.88
N SER A 96 -16.40 -0.02 6.00
CA SER A 96 -16.96 1.32 6.03
C SER A 96 -15.96 2.43 5.69
N THR A 97 -14.66 2.18 5.85
CA THR A 97 -13.58 3.12 5.56
C THR A 97 -13.00 2.98 4.16
N PHE A 98 -13.41 1.95 3.39
CA PHE A 98 -12.93 1.73 2.02
C PHE A 98 -13.10 2.96 1.12
N LYS A 99 -14.25 3.65 1.21
CA LYS A 99 -14.53 4.85 0.40
C LYS A 99 -13.56 5.99 0.68
N GLU A 100 -13.09 6.13 1.92
CA GLU A 100 -12.14 7.18 2.30
C GLU A 100 -10.76 6.90 1.69
N VAL A 101 -10.36 5.62 1.65
CA VAL A 101 -9.14 5.17 0.97
C VAL A 101 -9.24 5.46 -0.53
N VAL A 102 -10.34 5.06 -1.18
CA VAL A 102 -10.57 5.34 -2.61
C VAL A 102 -10.47 6.83 -2.92
N THR A 103 -11.19 7.67 -2.14
CA THR A 103 -11.20 9.14 -2.32
C THR A 103 -9.80 9.74 -2.20
N SER A 104 -8.96 9.19 -1.33
CA SER A 104 -7.56 9.63 -1.19
C SER A 104 -6.72 9.29 -2.42
N ILE A 105 -7.04 8.19 -3.11
CA ILE A 105 -6.30 7.68 -4.27
C ILE A 105 -6.78 8.26 -5.60
N GLU A 106 -8.03 8.73 -5.71
CA GLU A 106 -8.59 9.35 -6.92
C GLU A 106 -7.76 10.53 -7.48
N LYS A 107 -6.94 11.16 -6.63
CA LYS A 107 -6.07 12.28 -7.00
C LYS A 107 -4.68 11.85 -7.46
N CYS A 108 -4.34 10.56 -7.36
CA CYS A 108 -3.06 10.03 -7.80
C CYS A 108 -2.98 9.94 -9.32
N GLU A 109 -1.77 9.95 -9.87
CA GLU A 109 -1.53 9.69 -11.29
C GLU A 109 -1.15 8.24 -11.59
N ALA A 110 -0.67 7.51 -10.58
CA ALA A 110 -0.30 6.11 -10.68
C ALA A 110 -0.37 5.43 -9.30
N ILE A 111 -0.48 4.11 -9.30
CA ILE A 111 -0.41 3.27 -8.12
C ILE A 111 0.76 2.29 -8.24
N ILE A 112 1.48 2.09 -7.14
CA ILE A 112 2.47 1.02 -6.97
C ILE A 112 1.88 0.02 -5.97
N SER A 113 1.74 -1.24 -6.40
CA SER A 113 1.17 -2.31 -5.55
C SER A 113 2.20 -3.39 -5.21
N ASP A 114 2.65 -3.43 -3.96
CA ASP A 114 3.47 -4.53 -3.42
C ASP A 114 2.57 -5.65 -2.90
N ILE A 115 2.28 -6.61 -3.78
CA ILE A 115 1.47 -7.81 -3.48
C ILE A 115 0.03 -7.46 -3.03
N SER A 116 -0.40 -6.21 -3.21
CA SER A 116 -1.70 -5.74 -2.75
C SER A 116 -2.77 -5.85 -3.85
N PRO A 117 -3.75 -6.77 -3.74
CA PRO A 117 -4.89 -6.80 -4.66
C PRO A 117 -5.81 -5.58 -4.48
N LEU A 118 -5.80 -4.95 -3.29
CA LEU A 118 -6.55 -3.72 -3.02
C LEU A 118 -6.10 -2.57 -3.93
N GLY A 119 -4.79 -2.34 -4.06
CA GLY A 119 -4.26 -1.28 -4.92
C GLY A 119 -4.65 -1.46 -6.39
N ILE A 120 -4.58 -2.70 -6.88
CA ILE A 120 -5.01 -3.08 -8.24
C ILE A 120 -6.53 -2.85 -8.42
N HIS A 121 -7.34 -3.28 -7.45
CA HIS A 121 -8.79 -3.11 -7.49
C HIS A 121 -9.18 -1.63 -7.51
N ILE A 122 -8.63 -0.83 -6.60
CA ILE A 122 -8.90 0.62 -6.54
C ILE A 122 -8.46 1.29 -7.83
N GLY A 123 -7.26 1.02 -8.34
CA GLY A 123 -6.77 1.63 -9.58
C GLY A 123 -7.67 1.35 -10.78
N ARG A 124 -8.16 0.11 -10.91
CA ARG A 124 -9.17 -0.23 -11.91
C ARG A 124 -10.49 0.54 -11.71
N GLN A 125 -10.96 0.68 -10.47
CA GLN A 125 -12.20 1.39 -10.16
C GLN A 125 -12.13 2.88 -10.53
N VAL A 126 -10.98 3.54 -10.28
CA VAL A 126 -10.82 4.98 -10.51
C VAL A 126 -10.12 5.34 -11.82
N GLY A 127 -9.73 4.34 -12.63
CA GLY A 127 -9.10 4.54 -13.94
C GLY A 127 -7.64 4.98 -13.88
N ILE A 128 -6.92 4.63 -12.82
CA ILE A 128 -5.50 4.97 -12.61
C ILE A 128 -4.64 3.73 -12.93
N PRO A 129 -3.49 3.89 -13.63
CA PRO A 129 -2.57 2.78 -13.89
C PRO A 129 -1.96 2.23 -12.59
N THR A 130 -1.86 0.91 -12.50
CA THR A 130 -1.36 0.12 -11.36
C THR A 130 -0.19 -0.75 -11.74
#